data_AF-A0AB33CL47-F1
#
_entry.id   AF-A0AB33CL47-F1
#
_cell.length_a   1.000
_cell.length_b   1.000
_cell.length_c   1.000
_cell.angle_alpha   90.00
_cell.angle_beta   90.00
_cell.angle_gamma   90.00
#
_symmetry.space_group_name_H-M   'P 1'
#
loop_
_entity.id
_entity.type
_entity.pdbx_description
1 polymer ?
#
loop_
_entity_poly.entity_id
_entity_poly.type
_entity_poly.pdbx_seq_one_letter_code
_entity_poly.pdbx_strand_id
1 'polypeptide(L)'
;MQDATQGSTQQLQPPRADSVLYFISNVDGDGATSYEVANGSWIHYWYGFQFELGGTRYYTGFAWETSERFGAESEDHSPAPGTKVTLAHATFVTSEPGSKTPWKLLGAEPYIGEFGGMEQGNTVDTTRQPQTFFTDDSRLVLAVPTWSLQSGVRILSYDALVFNPKETDNVNDKHWTYIGNIPAGEDNSANCGEDAPGKIACVKSSSTLAFVKQPGLPALRVTVSANPPTSGGDATVEYRYDAASKSYLPTP
;
A
#
# COMPACT_ATOMS: atom_id res chain seq x y z
N MET A 1 -22.96 -41.19 20.04
CA MET A 1 -21.50 -40.98 19.93
C MET A 1 -21.09 -41.23 18.50
N GLN A 2 -20.80 -40.18 17.75
CA GLN A 2 -19.74 -40.18 16.74
C GLN A 2 -19.45 -38.72 16.42
N ASP A 3 -18.21 -38.38 16.74
CA ASP A 3 -17.56 -37.08 16.69
C ASP A 3 -17.08 -36.88 15.25
N ALA A 4 -17.49 -35.78 14.62
CA ALA A 4 -16.95 -35.33 13.35
C ALA A 4 -16.26 -34.00 13.62
N THR A 5 -14.97 -34.15 13.91
CA THR A 5 -13.91 -33.16 13.99
C THR A 5 -14.16 -32.01 13.02
N GLN A 6 -14.59 -30.87 13.58
CA GLN A 6 -14.39 -29.58 12.93
C GLN A 6 -12.88 -29.40 12.80
N GLY A 7 -12.37 -29.54 11.58
CA GLY A 7 -11.00 -29.18 11.26
C GLY A 7 -10.80 -27.72 11.64
N SER A 8 -10.04 -27.48 12.70
CA SER A 8 -9.57 -26.16 13.05
C SER A 8 -8.74 -25.65 11.87
N THR A 9 -9.25 -24.64 11.16
CA THR A 9 -8.44 -23.84 10.24
C THR A 9 -7.40 -23.12 11.08
N GLN A 10 -6.27 -23.78 11.32
CA GLN A 10 -5.14 -23.16 11.99
C GLN A 10 -4.73 -21.93 11.17
N GLN A 11 -4.95 -20.74 11.74
CA GLN A 11 -4.59 -19.49 11.12
C GLN A 11 -3.07 -19.46 11.01
N LEU A 12 -2.56 -19.55 9.78
CA LEU A 12 -1.14 -19.53 9.50
C LEU A 12 -0.60 -18.16 9.90
N GLN A 13 0.35 -18.11 10.83
CA GLN A 13 0.97 -16.85 11.22
C GLN A 13 1.75 -16.28 10.03
N PRO A 14 1.57 -14.99 9.69
CA PRO A 14 2.32 -14.37 8.59
C PRO A 14 3.82 -14.35 8.89
N PRO A 15 4.69 -14.30 7.86
CA PRO A 15 6.09 -13.94 8.00
C PRO A 15 6.26 -12.67 8.84
N ARG A 16 7.33 -12.62 9.64
CA ARG A 16 7.62 -11.44 10.46
C ARG A 16 8.06 -10.27 9.58
N ALA A 17 7.74 -9.05 10.00
CA ALA A 17 8.10 -7.82 9.29
C ALA A 17 9.62 -7.68 9.08
N ASP A 18 10.43 -7.96 10.10
CA ASP A 18 11.89 -7.90 9.98
C ASP A 18 12.45 -8.94 8.99
N SER A 19 11.86 -10.13 8.93
CA SER A 19 12.21 -11.14 7.92
C SER A 19 11.86 -10.66 6.51
N VAL A 20 10.72 -9.98 6.33
CA VAL A 20 10.35 -9.34 5.06
C VAL A 20 11.44 -8.33 4.65
N LEU A 21 11.85 -7.45 5.55
CA LEU A 21 12.88 -6.43 5.26
C LEU A 21 14.23 -7.06 4.92
N TYR A 22 14.61 -8.14 5.61
CA TYR A 22 15.81 -8.91 5.28
C TYR A 22 15.74 -9.49 3.86
N PHE A 23 14.61 -10.08 3.44
CA PHE A 23 14.49 -10.62 2.08
C PHE A 23 14.50 -9.53 0.98
N ILE A 24 14.14 -8.30 1.32
CA ILE A 24 14.20 -7.17 0.38
C ILE A 24 15.62 -6.61 0.30
N SER A 25 16.24 -6.31 1.45
CA SER A 25 17.50 -5.56 1.54
C SER A 25 18.76 -6.42 1.62
N ASN A 26 18.64 -7.70 1.98
CA ASN A 26 19.73 -8.58 2.42
C ASN A 26 20.53 -8.06 3.63
N VAL A 27 19.98 -7.11 4.39
CA VAL A 27 20.58 -6.57 5.62
C VAL A 27 19.76 -7.05 6.82
N ASP A 28 20.44 -7.57 7.85
CA ASP A 28 19.80 -7.96 9.11
C ASP A 28 19.57 -6.72 9.98
N GLY A 29 18.31 -6.43 10.26
CA GLY A 29 17.90 -5.30 11.10
C GLY A 29 17.78 -5.62 12.57
N ASP A 30 18.27 -6.78 13.05
CA ASP A 30 18.19 -7.22 14.45
C ASP A 30 16.74 -7.21 15.00
N GLY A 31 15.76 -7.53 14.14
CA GLY A 31 14.34 -7.54 14.47
C GLY A 31 13.64 -6.17 14.36
N ALA A 32 14.35 -5.11 13.97
CA ALA A 32 13.76 -3.80 13.74
C ALA A 32 12.87 -3.79 12.47
N THR A 33 11.85 -2.93 12.49
CA THR A 33 10.96 -2.69 11.33
C THR A 33 11.34 -1.44 10.53
N SER A 34 12.48 -0.85 10.87
CA SER A 34 13.10 0.26 10.14
C SER A 34 14.57 0.36 10.54
N TYR A 35 15.46 0.49 9.54
CA TYR A 35 16.91 0.58 9.74
C TYR A 35 17.60 1.10 8.47
N GLU A 36 18.84 1.56 8.62
CA GLU A 36 19.68 1.98 7.50
C GLU A 36 20.17 0.75 6.70
N VAL A 37 20.05 0.79 5.38
CA VAL A 37 20.46 -0.30 4.48
C VAL A 37 21.73 0.00 3.70
N ALA A 38 21.94 1.26 3.28
CA ALA A 38 23.15 1.68 2.56
C ALA A 38 23.27 3.21 2.50
N ASN A 39 24.44 3.78 2.80
CA ASN A 39 24.76 5.20 2.54
C ASN A 39 23.65 6.20 2.95
N GLY A 40 23.11 6.08 4.16
CA GLY A 40 22.02 6.95 4.64
C GLY A 40 20.63 6.66 4.04
N SER A 41 20.49 5.64 3.19
CA SER A 41 19.20 5.06 2.78
C SER A 41 18.63 4.22 3.92
N TRP A 42 17.34 4.40 4.21
CA TRP A 42 16.60 3.66 5.22
C TRP A 42 15.50 2.83 4.57
N ILE A 43 15.35 1.60 5.05
CA ILE A 43 14.18 0.75 4.75
C ILE A 43 13.18 0.82 5.90
N HIS A 44 11.89 0.77 5.57
CA HIS A 44 10.79 0.80 6.53
C HIS A 44 9.72 -0.22 6.11
N TYR A 45 9.32 -1.09 7.04
CA TYR A 45 8.16 -1.94 6.82
C TYR A 45 6.89 -1.09 6.73
N TRP A 46 6.07 -1.35 5.72
CA TRP A 46 4.88 -0.56 5.43
C TRP A 46 3.59 -1.31 5.67
N TYR A 47 3.40 -2.44 4.98
CA TYR A 47 2.12 -3.14 4.98
C TYR A 47 2.30 -4.64 4.72
N GLY A 48 1.45 -5.48 5.31
CA GLY A 48 1.45 -6.93 5.10
C GLY A 48 0.08 -7.40 4.67
N PHE A 49 0.03 -8.21 3.63
CA PHE A 49 -1.22 -8.66 3.02
C PHE A 49 -1.22 -10.15 2.75
N GLN A 50 -2.19 -10.87 3.32
CA GLN A 50 -2.41 -12.29 3.07
C GLN A 50 -3.64 -12.47 2.18
N PHE A 51 -3.53 -13.29 1.14
CA PHE A 51 -4.61 -13.52 0.19
C PHE A 51 -4.54 -14.92 -0.42
N GLU A 52 -5.62 -15.34 -1.07
CA GLU A 52 -5.67 -16.58 -1.83
C GLU A 52 -5.98 -16.26 -3.29
N LEU A 53 -5.23 -16.85 -4.21
CA LEU A 53 -5.41 -16.68 -5.65
C LEU A 53 -5.13 -18.01 -6.35
N GLY A 54 -6.10 -18.50 -7.13
CA GLY A 54 -5.98 -19.81 -7.80
C GLY A 54 -5.76 -20.98 -6.83
N GLY A 55 -6.32 -20.93 -5.62
CA GLY A 55 -6.13 -21.95 -4.58
C GLY A 55 -4.76 -21.93 -3.89
N THR A 56 -3.88 -21.01 -4.26
CA THR A 56 -2.59 -20.79 -3.60
C THR A 56 -2.74 -19.65 -2.60
N ARG A 57 -2.25 -19.87 -1.37
CA ARG A 57 -2.21 -18.83 -0.33
C ARG A 57 -0.88 -18.09 -0.40
N TYR A 58 -0.99 -16.77 -0.48
CA TYR A 58 0.12 -15.84 -0.57
C TYR A 58 0.17 -14.97 0.69
N TYR A 59 1.37 -14.54 1.02
CA TYR A 59 1.60 -13.38 1.88
C TYR A 59 2.58 -12.46 1.18
N THR A 60 2.27 -11.17 1.10
CA THR A 60 3.20 -10.15 0.64
C THR A 60 3.43 -9.15 1.75
N GLY A 61 4.70 -8.95 2.10
CA GLY A 61 5.13 -7.83 2.92
C GLY A 61 5.72 -6.73 2.02
N PHE A 62 5.27 -5.50 2.23
CA PHE A 62 5.72 -4.32 1.52
C PHE A 62 6.58 -3.46 2.42
N ALA A 63 7.60 -2.85 1.83
CA ALA A 63 8.48 -1.91 2.49
C ALA A 63 8.71 -0.70 1.58
N TRP A 64 9.19 0.39 2.14
CA TRP A 64 9.69 1.50 1.35
C TRP A 64 11.08 1.92 1.77
N GLU A 65 11.82 2.44 0.80
CA GLU A 65 13.23 2.83 0.93
C GLU A 65 13.42 4.29 0.54
N THR A 66 14.18 5.03 1.34
CA THR A 66 14.68 6.36 0.97
C THR A 66 15.86 6.23 0.00
N SER A 67 16.19 7.29 -0.73
CA SER A 67 17.35 7.26 -1.62
C SER A 67 18.66 7.19 -0.82
N GLU A 68 19.68 6.58 -1.41
CA GLU A 68 21.07 6.69 -0.93
C GLU A 68 21.54 8.14 -1.03
N ARG A 69 22.38 8.57 -0.11
CA ARG A 69 22.91 9.93 -0.03
C ARG A 69 24.41 9.92 -0.29
N PHE A 70 24.85 10.86 -1.12
CA PHE A 70 26.26 10.99 -1.49
C PHE A 70 26.73 12.44 -1.41
N GLY A 71 27.99 12.65 -1.03
CA GLY A 71 28.60 13.98 -1.00
C GLY A 71 27.85 14.95 -0.07
N ALA A 72 27.60 16.16 -0.55
CA ALA A 72 26.97 17.23 0.23
C ALA A 72 25.55 16.88 0.74
N GLU A 73 24.82 15.99 0.06
CA GLU A 73 23.49 15.53 0.52
C GLU A 73 23.56 14.69 1.81
N SER A 74 24.73 14.16 2.17
CA SER A 74 24.90 13.45 3.45
C SER A 74 24.97 14.37 4.67
N GLU A 75 25.26 15.66 4.47
CA GLU A 75 25.50 16.63 5.55
C GLU A 75 24.29 17.56 5.82
N ASP A 76 23.53 17.93 4.78
CA ASP A 76 22.38 18.85 4.89
C ASP A 76 21.25 18.47 3.91
N HIS A 77 20.44 17.47 4.30
CA HIS A 77 19.33 16.96 3.50
C HIS A 77 17.99 17.52 3.94
N SER A 78 17.29 18.18 3.01
CA SER A 78 15.91 18.63 3.17
C SER A 78 15.11 18.22 1.95
N PRO A 79 14.28 17.16 2.01
CA PRO A 79 13.56 16.66 0.85
C PRO A 79 12.51 17.67 0.37
N ALA A 80 12.38 17.80 -0.94
CA ALA A 80 11.31 18.60 -1.54
C ALA A 80 9.94 17.93 -1.29
N PRO A 81 8.83 18.70 -1.27
CA PRO A 81 7.49 18.14 -1.06
C PRO A 81 7.11 16.96 -1.96
N GLY A 82 7.54 16.99 -3.23
CA GLY A 82 7.29 15.93 -4.20
C GLY A 82 8.27 14.77 -4.16
N THR A 83 9.30 14.80 -3.31
CA THR A 83 10.28 13.70 -3.21
C THR A 83 9.60 12.46 -2.66
N LYS A 84 9.58 11.39 -3.46
CA LYS A 84 8.93 10.11 -3.13
C LYS A 84 9.94 9.13 -2.53
N VAL A 85 9.41 8.03 -2.02
CA VAL A 85 10.20 6.84 -1.64
C VAL A 85 9.96 5.70 -2.63
N THR A 86 10.93 4.82 -2.74
CA THR A 86 10.81 3.59 -3.52
C THR A 86 9.98 2.58 -2.74
N LEU A 87 9.00 1.95 -3.38
CA LEU A 87 8.23 0.85 -2.81
C LEU A 87 8.81 -0.50 -3.26
N ALA A 88 8.96 -1.42 -2.33
CA ALA A 88 9.51 -2.77 -2.51
C ALA A 88 8.59 -3.82 -1.87
N HIS A 89 8.81 -5.09 -2.19
CA HIS A 89 8.11 -6.19 -1.52
C HIS A 89 8.92 -7.48 -1.43
N ALA A 90 8.51 -8.34 -0.52
CA ALA A 90 8.78 -9.77 -0.54
C ALA A 90 7.46 -10.55 -0.48
N THR A 91 7.28 -11.46 -1.43
CA THR A 91 6.10 -12.33 -1.55
C THR A 91 6.46 -13.77 -1.22
N PHE A 92 5.56 -14.43 -0.50
CA PHE A 92 5.68 -15.78 0.01
C PHE A 92 4.44 -16.59 -0.38
N VAL A 93 4.63 -17.89 -0.56
CA VAL A 93 3.55 -18.86 -0.74
C VAL A 93 3.57 -19.86 0.41
N THR A 94 2.41 -20.43 0.73
CA THR A 94 2.35 -21.51 1.72
C THR A 94 3.17 -22.70 1.29
N SER A 95 4.00 -23.22 2.19
CA SER A 95 4.78 -24.42 1.97
C SER A 95 3.89 -25.67 1.88
N GLU A 96 4.46 -26.78 1.39
CA GLU A 96 3.78 -28.08 1.40
C GLU A 96 3.41 -28.50 2.83
N PRO A 97 2.27 -29.21 3.02
CA PRO A 97 1.88 -29.74 4.34
C PRO A 97 3.01 -30.53 5.01
N GLY A 98 3.32 -30.21 6.28
CA GLY A 98 4.39 -30.87 7.04
C GLY A 98 5.78 -30.22 6.90
N SER A 99 5.90 -29.14 6.14
CA SER A 99 7.14 -28.35 6.05
C SER A 99 7.52 -27.72 7.41
N LYS A 100 8.82 -27.64 7.69
CA LYS A 100 9.35 -26.97 8.90
C LYS A 100 9.04 -25.48 8.95
N THR A 101 9.00 -24.83 7.78
CA THR A 101 8.62 -23.43 7.63
C THR A 101 7.25 -23.36 6.94
N PRO A 102 6.26 -22.63 7.51
CA PRO A 102 4.92 -22.54 6.93
C PRO A 102 4.87 -21.74 5.63
N TRP A 103 5.89 -20.93 5.37
CA TRP A 103 6.01 -20.07 4.19
C TRP A 103 7.32 -20.35 3.44
N LYS A 104 7.25 -20.25 2.12
CA LYS A 104 8.36 -20.29 1.18
C LYS A 104 8.40 -18.96 0.43
N LEU A 105 9.57 -18.33 0.33
CA LEU A 105 9.75 -17.13 -0.48
C LEU A 105 9.47 -17.47 -1.95
N LEU A 106 8.56 -16.71 -2.57
CA LEU A 106 8.32 -16.73 -4.00
C LEU A 106 9.30 -15.80 -4.71
N GLY A 107 9.46 -14.58 -4.20
CA GLY A 107 10.40 -13.59 -4.73
C GLY A 107 10.38 -12.30 -3.92
N ALA A 108 11.43 -11.51 -4.07
CA ALA A 108 11.53 -10.16 -3.51
C ALA A 108 11.98 -9.21 -4.62
N GLU A 109 11.32 -8.06 -4.72
CA GLU A 109 11.60 -7.06 -5.75
C GLU A 109 11.83 -5.70 -5.07
N PRO A 110 13.03 -5.12 -5.19
CA PRO A 110 13.39 -3.88 -4.49
C PRO A 110 12.74 -2.63 -5.10
N TYR A 111 12.06 -2.75 -6.24
CA TYR A 111 11.38 -1.64 -6.89
C TYR A 111 10.10 -2.10 -7.57
N ILE A 112 8.94 -1.67 -7.08
CA ILE A 112 7.61 -1.87 -7.68
C ILE A 112 6.87 -0.57 -7.99
N GLY A 113 7.51 0.57 -7.72
CA GLY A 113 7.03 1.92 -8.02
C GLY A 113 7.48 2.90 -6.94
N GLU A 114 7.03 4.15 -7.04
CA GLU A 114 7.31 5.21 -6.07
C GLU A 114 6.03 5.83 -5.55
N PHE A 115 6.01 6.18 -4.27
CA PHE A 115 4.82 6.75 -3.62
C PHE A 115 5.20 7.69 -2.46
N GLY A 116 4.18 8.32 -1.89
CA GLY A 116 4.34 9.26 -0.79
C GLY A 116 4.88 10.63 -1.22
N GLY A 117 5.55 11.30 -0.30
CA GLY A 117 6.05 12.67 -0.45
C GLY A 117 6.94 13.05 0.74
N MET A 118 7.73 14.13 0.61
CA MET A 118 8.71 14.54 1.64
C MET A 118 9.67 13.40 2.05
N GLU A 119 10.03 12.51 1.12
CA GLU A 119 10.86 11.30 1.36
C GLU A 119 10.24 10.35 2.42
N GLN A 120 8.91 10.26 2.46
CA GLN A 120 8.20 9.33 3.33
C GLN A 120 7.09 8.61 2.56
N GLY A 121 6.88 7.33 2.87
CA GLY A 121 5.73 6.57 2.38
C GLY A 121 4.42 7.04 3.01
N ASN A 122 3.30 6.85 2.30
CA ASN A 122 1.98 7.16 2.86
C ASN A 122 1.70 6.28 4.08
N THR A 123 1.12 6.84 5.14
CA THR A 123 0.82 6.08 6.35
C THR A 123 -0.42 5.21 6.14
N VAL A 124 -0.36 3.94 6.56
CA VAL A 124 -1.52 3.04 6.51
C VAL A 124 -2.63 3.55 7.43
N ASP A 125 -3.84 3.66 6.89
CA ASP A 125 -5.02 3.94 7.68
C ASP A 125 -5.61 2.64 8.20
N THR A 126 -5.36 2.36 9.49
CA THR A 126 -5.85 1.15 10.15
C THR A 126 -7.33 1.20 10.53
N THR A 127 -8.01 2.33 10.30
CA THR A 127 -9.45 2.49 10.60
C THR A 127 -10.35 2.06 9.44
N ARG A 128 -9.81 2.01 8.22
CA ARG A 128 -10.49 1.55 7.00
C ARG A 128 -9.91 0.19 6.59
N GLN A 129 -10.77 -0.67 6.06
CA GLN A 129 -10.33 -1.99 5.60
C GLN A 129 -9.71 -1.90 4.19
N PRO A 130 -8.61 -2.63 3.94
CA PRO A 130 -8.13 -2.86 2.58
C PRO A 130 -9.20 -3.54 1.74
N GLN A 131 -9.23 -3.21 0.45
CA GLN A 131 -10.17 -3.82 -0.48
C GLN A 131 -9.42 -4.50 -1.62
N THR A 132 -10.00 -5.58 -2.14
CA THR A 132 -9.41 -6.35 -3.23
C THR A 132 -10.39 -6.63 -4.35
N PHE A 133 -9.85 -6.79 -5.56
CA PHE A 133 -10.61 -7.23 -6.73
C PHE A 133 -9.80 -8.23 -7.55
N PHE A 134 -10.42 -9.35 -7.88
CA PHE A 134 -9.84 -10.35 -8.79
C PHE A 134 -10.29 -10.06 -10.21
N THR A 135 -9.34 -9.89 -11.11
CA THR A 135 -9.61 -9.64 -12.53
C THR A 135 -9.84 -10.96 -13.27
N ASP A 136 -10.54 -10.88 -14.40
CA ASP A 136 -10.80 -12.07 -15.25
C ASP A 136 -9.49 -12.65 -15.85
N ASP A 137 -8.42 -11.86 -15.91
CA ASP A 137 -7.09 -12.30 -16.36
C ASP A 137 -6.19 -12.82 -15.21
N SER A 138 -6.81 -13.18 -14.07
CA SER A 138 -6.17 -13.82 -12.91
C SER A 138 -5.14 -12.95 -12.19
N ARG A 139 -5.35 -11.64 -12.18
CA ARG A 139 -4.59 -10.70 -11.32
C ARG A 139 -5.42 -10.33 -10.10
N LEU A 140 -4.74 -9.84 -9.08
CA LEU A 140 -5.36 -9.26 -7.89
C LEU A 140 -5.04 -7.77 -7.88
N VAL A 141 -6.07 -6.93 -7.73
CA VAL A 141 -5.91 -5.52 -7.38
C VAL A 141 -6.14 -5.36 -5.88
N LEU A 142 -5.23 -4.66 -5.21
CA LEU A 142 -5.29 -4.32 -3.80
C LEU A 142 -5.38 -2.79 -3.67
N ALA A 143 -6.34 -2.29 -2.90
CA ALA A 143 -6.43 -0.89 -2.52
C ALA A 143 -6.24 -0.80 -0.99
N VAL A 144 -5.11 -0.21 -0.57
CA VAL A 144 -4.76 -0.02 0.84
C VAL A 144 -5.17 1.39 1.26
N PRO A 145 -6.09 1.56 2.22
CA PRO A 145 -6.42 2.86 2.77
C PRO A 145 -5.17 3.48 3.41
N THR A 146 -4.89 4.73 3.03
CA THR A 146 -3.74 5.47 3.53
C THR A 146 -4.09 6.91 3.82
N TRP A 147 -3.15 7.60 4.47
CA TRP A 147 -3.17 9.04 4.63
C TRP A 147 -1.75 9.62 4.60
N SER A 148 -1.66 10.89 4.27
CA SER A 148 -0.45 11.71 4.40
C SER A 148 -0.77 13.00 5.14
N LEU A 149 0.24 13.65 5.70
CA LEU A 149 0.09 14.97 6.32
C LEU A 149 0.56 16.04 5.34
N GLN A 150 -0.32 16.98 5.02
CA GLN A 150 0.01 18.13 4.17
C GLN A 150 -0.46 19.40 4.87
N SER A 151 0.49 20.26 5.26
CA SER A 151 0.20 21.54 5.94
C SER A 151 -0.74 21.41 7.14
N GLY A 152 -0.59 20.35 7.93
CA GLY A 152 -1.42 20.08 9.10
C GLY A 152 -2.81 19.48 8.80
N VAL A 153 -3.09 19.12 7.55
CA VAL A 153 -4.31 18.41 7.12
C VAL A 153 -3.95 16.97 6.79
N ARG A 154 -4.76 16.01 7.27
CA ARG A 154 -4.65 14.61 6.84
C ARG A 154 -5.34 14.46 5.50
N ILE A 155 -4.56 14.20 4.46
CA ILE A 155 -5.09 13.86 3.13
C ILE A 155 -5.31 12.36 3.09
N LEU A 156 -6.56 11.95 2.92
CA LEU A 156 -6.96 10.55 2.87
C LEU A 156 -6.84 10.03 1.44
N SER A 157 -6.35 8.80 1.28
CA SER A 157 -6.21 8.16 -0.02
C SER A 157 -6.40 6.65 0.06
N TYR A 158 -6.35 6.00 -1.10
CA TYR A 158 -6.09 4.58 -1.25
C TYR A 158 -4.84 4.40 -2.12
N ASP A 159 -3.82 3.72 -1.63
CA ASP A 159 -2.70 3.28 -2.44
C ASP A 159 -3.06 1.97 -3.15
N ALA A 160 -3.08 2.00 -4.47
CA ALA A 160 -3.51 0.89 -5.31
C ALA A 160 -2.30 0.12 -5.85
N LEU A 161 -2.37 -1.20 -5.78
CA LEU A 161 -1.36 -2.13 -6.28
C LEU A 161 -2.02 -3.24 -7.09
N VAL A 162 -1.29 -3.81 -8.05
CA VAL A 162 -1.70 -5.03 -8.75
C VAL A 162 -0.66 -6.13 -8.57
N PHE A 163 -1.14 -7.33 -8.28
CA PHE A 163 -0.38 -8.57 -8.27
C PHE A 163 -0.66 -9.39 -9.53
N ASN A 164 0.41 -9.81 -10.20
CA ASN A 164 0.40 -10.75 -11.31
C ASN A 164 1.04 -12.08 -10.86
N PRO A 165 0.27 -13.18 -10.73
CA PRO A 165 0.80 -14.46 -10.28
C PRO A 165 1.58 -15.23 -11.36
N LYS A 166 1.55 -14.77 -12.62
CA LYS A 166 2.23 -15.47 -13.71
C LYS A 166 3.74 -15.41 -13.49
N GLU A 167 4.40 -16.52 -13.78
CA GLU A 167 5.86 -16.56 -13.89
C GLU A 167 6.32 -15.46 -14.85
N THR A 168 7.34 -14.73 -14.45
CA THR A 168 7.88 -13.61 -15.20
C THR A 168 9.09 -14.09 -16.00
N ASP A 169 8.89 -14.43 -17.28
CA ASP A 169 9.99 -14.87 -18.17
C ASP A 169 11.01 -13.74 -18.41
N ASN A 170 10.62 -12.49 -18.20
CA ASN A 170 11.45 -11.30 -18.35
C ASN A 170 11.88 -10.79 -16.98
N VAL A 171 13.18 -10.53 -16.79
CA VAL A 171 13.75 -9.95 -15.57
C VAL A 171 13.15 -8.59 -15.18
N ASN A 172 12.53 -7.89 -16.14
CA ASN A 172 11.86 -6.60 -15.89
C ASN A 172 10.38 -6.74 -15.55
N ASP A 173 9.79 -7.93 -15.71
CA ASP A 173 8.40 -8.17 -15.35
C ASP A 173 8.30 -8.38 -13.84
N LYS A 174 7.31 -7.73 -13.24
CA LYS A 174 7.15 -7.68 -11.80
C LYS A 174 5.92 -8.44 -11.33
N HIS A 175 6.01 -9.08 -10.18
CA HIS A 175 4.85 -9.68 -9.54
C HIS A 175 3.94 -8.60 -8.97
N TRP A 176 4.49 -7.56 -8.36
CA TRP A 176 3.71 -6.42 -7.88
C TRP A 176 4.03 -5.16 -8.67
N THR A 177 3.02 -4.31 -8.84
CA THR A 177 3.18 -2.97 -9.41
C THR A 177 2.31 -1.99 -8.64
N TYR A 178 2.90 -0.88 -8.20
CA TYR A 178 2.16 0.27 -7.69
C TYR A 178 1.49 1.00 -8.85
N ILE A 179 0.17 1.18 -8.75
CA ILE A 179 -0.66 1.70 -9.84
C ILE A 179 -1.43 2.97 -9.45
N GLY A 180 -1.03 3.64 -8.36
CA GLY A 180 -1.42 5.02 -8.07
C GLY A 180 -1.95 5.26 -6.67
N ASN A 181 -2.01 6.54 -6.33
CA ASN A 181 -2.63 7.07 -5.12
C ASN A 181 -4.00 7.66 -5.48
N ILE A 182 -5.07 7.12 -4.90
CA ILE A 182 -6.44 7.51 -5.23
C ILE A 182 -6.98 8.42 -4.12
N PRO A 183 -7.24 9.71 -4.40
CA PRO A 183 -7.79 10.65 -3.43
C PRO A 183 -9.10 10.17 -2.81
N ALA A 184 -9.22 10.35 -1.48
CA ALA A 184 -10.34 9.88 -0.68
C ALA A 184 -10.86 10.92 0.33
N GLY A 185 -10.52 12.19 0.13
CA GLY A 185 -10.95 13.31 0.97
C GLY A 185 -9.88 13.76 1.98
N GLU A 186 -10.29 14.51 2.98
CA GLU A 186 -9.38 15.13 3.94
C GLU A 186 -9.96 15.21 5.36
N ASP A 187 -9.09 15.33 6.35
CA ASP A 187 -9.45 15.58 7.75
C ASP A 187 -8.53 16.68 8.31
N ASN A 188 -9.09 17.87 8.53
CA ASN A 188 -8.39 19.01 9.12
C ASN A 188 -8.77 19.23 10.60
N SER A 189 -9.44 18.26 11.23
CA SER A 189 -10.01 18.42 12.58
C SER A 189 -9.00 18.77 13.67
N ALA A 190 -7.70 18.52 13.43
CA ALA A 190 -6.63 18.88 14.34
C ALA A 190 -6.27 20.39 14.34
N ASN A 191 -6.61 21.14 13.28
CA ASN A 191 -6.14 22.51 13.06
C ASN A 191 -7.26 23.47 12.60
N CYS A 192 -8.52 23.16 12.91
CA CYS A 192 -9.70 23.96 12.54
C CYS A 192 -10.48 24.42 13.77
N GLY A 193 -11.50 25.25 13.57
CA GLY A 193 -12.43 25.72 14.60
C GLY A 193 -12.23 27.19 15.00
N GLU A 194 -13.04 27.65 15.95
CA GLU A 194 -13.05 29.05 16.41
C GLU A 194 -11.72 29.49 17.03
N ASP A 195 -11.00 28.56 17.63
CA ASP A 195 -9.71 28.81 18.29
C ASP A 195 -8.52 28.70 17.32
N ALA A 196 -8.74 28.25 16.08
CA ALA A 196 -7.69 28.17 15.07
C ALA A 196 -7.39 29.56 14.47
N PRO A 197 -6.12 29.92 14.21
CA PRO A 197 -5.78 31.15 13.50
C PRO A 197 -6.53 31.26 12.18
N GLY A 198 -7.33 32.31 12.02
CA GLY A 198 -8.15 32.52 10.81
C GLY A 198 -9.50 31.78 10.81
N LYS A 199 -9.89 31.13 11.90
CA LYS A 199 -11.21 30.46 12.06
C LYS A 199 -11.54 29.50 10.93
N ILE A 200 -10.58 28.62 10.63
CA ILE A 200 -10.67 27.66 9.53
C ILE A 200 -11.84 26.71 9.79
N ALA A 201 -12.73 26.54 8.81
CA ALA A 201 -13.86 25.62 8.92
C ALA A 201 -13.36 24.17 9.05
N CYS A 202 -13.93 23.43 10.00
CA CYS A 202 -13.64 22.02 10.16
C CYS A 202 -14.26 21.21 9.03
N VAL A 203 -13.47 20.28 8.50
CA VAL A 203 -13.85 19.30 7.49
C VAL A 203 -13.29 17.95 7.95
N LYS A 204 -14.18 16.97 8.03
CA LYS A 204 -13.83 15.58 8.24
C LYS A 204 -14.51 14.72 7.19
N SER A 205 -13.75 14.23 6.23
CA SER A 205 -14.26 13.33 5.20
C SER A 205 -14.34 11.88 5.67
N SER A 206 -15.31 11.16 5.14
CA SER A 206 -15.32 9.70 5.06
C SER A 206 -15.42 9.28 3.60
N SER A 207 -14.83 8.14 3.24
CA SER A 207 -14.83 7.65 1.87
C SER A 207 -15.24 6.19 1.77
N THR A 208 -15.87 5.84 0.66
CA THR A 208 -15.99 4.45 0.22
C THR A 208 -15.29 4.27 -1.12
N LEU A 209 -14.69 3.10 -1.33
CA LEU A 209 -14.16 2.66 -2.62
C LEU A 209 -14.99 1.47 -3.10
N ALA A 210 -15.29 1.45 -4.39
CA ALA A 210 -15.91 0.34 -5.08
C ALA A 210 -15.14 0.02 -6.36
N PHE A 211 -14.90 -1.27 -6.60
CA PHE A 211 -14.36 -1.75 -7.87
C PHE A 211 -15.50 -1.94 -8.88
N VAL A 212 -15.36 -1.36 -10.07
CA VAL A 212 -16.29 -1.52 -11.18
C VAL A 212 -15.65 -2.46 -12.20
N LYS A 213 -16.24 -3.65 -12.36
CA LYS A 213 -15.75 -4.67 -13.29
C LYS A 213 -15.73 -4.17 -14.73
N GLN A 214 -14.63 -4.41 -15.42
CA GLN A 214 -14.42 -4.15 -16.85
C GLN A 214 -13.28 -5.03 -17.39
N PRO A 215 -13.06 -5.11 -18.71
CA PRO A 215 -11.90 -5.82 -19.25
C PRO A 215 -10.57 -5.27 -18.71
N GLY A 216 -9.67 -6.16 -18.28
CA GLY A 216 -8.39 -5.78 -17.68
C GLY A 216 -8.51 -5.36 -16.22
N LEU A 217 -7.91 -4.22 -15.87
CA LEU A 217 -8.00 -3.67 -14.50
C LEU A 217 -9.38 -3.02 -14.26
N PRO A 218 -9.99 -3.18 -13.07
CA PRO A 218 -11.29 -2.58 -12.74
C PRO A 218 -11.22 -1.06 -12.82
N ALA A 219 -12.35 -0.37 -13.01
CA ALA A 219 -12.40 1.05 -12.69
C ALA A 219 -12.57 1.18 -11.17
N LEU A 220 -12.09 2.28 -10.59
CA LEU A 220 -12.29 2.57 -9.17
C LEU A 220 -13.31 3.69 -9.04
N ARG A 221 -14.33 3.50 -8.23
CA ARG A 221 -15.28 4.57 -7.88
C ARG A 221 -15.09 4.92 -6.42
N VAL A 222 -14.73 6.18 -6.17
CA VAL A 222 -14.58 6.70 -4.81
C VAL A 222 -15.70 7.71 -4.55
N THR A 223 -16.44 7.48 -3.47
CA THR A 223 -17.45 8.42 -2.98
C THR A 223 -16.96 9.02 -1.67
N VAL A 224 -16.86 10.34 -1.60
CA VAL A 224 -16.40 11.11 -0.45
C VAL A 224 -17.57 11.92 0.12
N SER A 225 -17.80 11.77 1.41
CA SER A 225 -18.78 12.51 2.19
C SER A 225 -18.06 13.39 3.21
N ALA A 226 -18.41 14.67 3.31
CA ALA A 226 -17.84 15.59 4.30
C ALA A 226 -18.76 15.74 5.52
N ASN A 227 -18.16 15.89 6.70
CA ASN A 227 -18.84 16.27 7.93
C ASN A 227 -18.15 17.51 8.55
N PRO A 228 -18.84 18.65 8.70
CA PRO A 228 -20.20 18.95 8.23
C PRO A 228 -20.30 18.87 6.69
N PRO A 229 -21.51 18.64 6.14
CA PRO A 229 -21.71 18.56 4.69
C PRO A 229 -21.29 19.86 3.99
N THR A 230 -20.52 19.72 2.92
CA THR A 230 -20.26 20.82 1.99
C THR A 230 -21.45 21.04 1.08
N SER A 231 -21.63 22.26 0.55
CA SER A 231 -22.80 22.63 -0.27
C SER A 231 -23.03 21.79 -1.53
N GLY A 232 -22.04 21.00 -1.96
CA GLY A 232 -22.12 20.08 -3.10
C GLY A 232 -22.61 18.66 -2.81
N GLY A 233 -22.89 18.30 -1.56
CA GLY A 233 -23.22 16.93 -1.18
C GLY A 233 -22.02 15.97 -1.31
N ASP A 234 -22.30 14.67 -1.40
CA ASP A 234 -21.28 13.63 -1.61
C ASP A 234 -20.66 13.75 -3.00
N ALA A 235 -19.32 13.76 -3.07
CA ALA A 235 -18.58 13.79 -4.32
C ALA A 235 -18.22 12.37 -4.74
N THR A 236 -18.59 11.96 -5.95
CA THR A 236 -18.19 10.66 -6.53
C THR A 236 -17.28 10.88 -7.72
N VAL A 237 -16.11 10.23 -7.71
CA VAL A 237 -15.12 10.28 -8.80
C VAL A 237 -14.84 8.86 -9.26
N GLU A 238 -14.86 8.65 -10.58
CA GLU A 238 -14.38 7.42 -11.20
C GLU A 238 -12.93 7.59 -11.65
N TYR A 239 -12.14 6.52 -11.50
CA TYR A 239 -10.76 6.43 -11.92
C TYR A 239 -10.59 5.24 -12.86
N ARG A 240 -9.79 5.42 -13.92
CA ARG A 240 -9.43 4.35 -14.86
C ARG A 240 -7.93 4.23 -14.95
N TYR A 241 -7.46 2.99 -15.05
CA TYR A 241 -6.05 2.74 -15.28
C TYR A 241 -5.66 3.22 -16.67
N ASP A 242 -4.69 4.11 -16.73
CA ASP A 242 -4.07 4.58 -17.95
C ASP A 242 -2.74 3.85 -18.17
N ALA A 243 -2.64 3.10 -19.28
CA ALA A 243 -1.47 2.29 -19.56
C ALA A 243 -0.22 3.11 -19.89
N ALA A 244 -0.39 4.36 -20.36
CA ALA A 244 0.72 5.24 -20.71
C ALA A 244 1.43 5.77 -19.45
N SER A 245 0.66 6.27 -18.49
CA SER A 245 1.16 6.73 -17.18
C SER A 245 1.38 5.57 -16.19
N LYS A 246 0.89 4.37 -16.51
CA LYS A 246 0.90 3.20 -15.63
C LYS A 246 0.24 3.47 -14.27
N SER A 247 -0.81 4.28 -14.27
CA SER A 247 -1.48 4.73 -13.05
C SER A 247 -2.98 4.93 -13.26
N TYR A 248 -3.75 4.90 -12.18
CA TYR A 248 -5.14 5.33 -12.20
C TYR A 248 -5.25 6.84 -12.27
N LEU A 249 -6.01 7.33 -13.24
CA LEU A 249 -6.32 8.75 -13.42
C LEU A 249 -7.83 8.98 -13.28
N PRO A 250 -8.25 10.13 -12.72
CA PRO A 250 -9.66 10.48 -12.67
C PRO A 250 -10.22 10.60 -14.09
N THR A 251 -11.42 10.07 -14.31
CA THR A 251 -12.14 10.27 -15.56
C THR A 251 -12.86 11.63 -15.51
N PRO A 252 -12.89 12.38 -16.63
CA PRO A 252 -13.69 13.59 -16.76
C PRO A 252 -15.19 13.36 -16.51
#